data_AF-A0A4R2PPX0-F1
#
_entry.id   AF-A0A4R2PPX0-F1
#
_cell.length_a   1.000
_cell.length_b   1.000
_cell.length_c   1.000
_cell.angle_alpha   90.00
_cell.angle_beta   90.00
_cell.angle_gamma   90.00
#
_symmetry.space_group_name_H-M   'P 1'
#
loop_
_entity.id
_entity.type
_entity.pdbx_description
1 polymer ?
#
loop_
_entity_poly.entity_id
_entity_poly.type
_entity_poly.pdbx_seq_one_letter_code
_entity_poly.pdbx_strand_id
1 'polypeptide(L)' 'PEAAMAGALGVRLSGPRTYGSGISDDPWLNPGAPDPDARALSRGLGVYLRGMAGLGVALAALSLVA' A
#
# COMPACT_ATOMS: atom_id res chain seq x y z
N PRO A 1 2.84 -5.73 1.58
CA PRO A 1 2.45 -4.84 0.45
C PRO A 1 2.54 -3.35 0.79
N GLU A 2 2.34 -3.04 2.06
CA GLU A 2 2.32 -1.74 2.74
C GLU A 2 3.66 -1.01 2.62
N ALA A 3 4.79 -1.73 2.65
CA ALA A 3 6.11 -1.11 2.47
C ALA A 3 6.29 -0.55 1.05
N ALA A 4 5.86 -1.31 0.04
CA ALA A 4 5.86 -0.86 -1.36
C ALA A 4 4.88 0.30 -1.57
N MET A 5 3.71 0.27 -0.93
CA MET A 5 2.72 1.36 -0.93
C MET A 5 3.29 2.64 -0.31
N ALA A 6 3.93 2.54 0.87
CA ALA A 6 4.60 3.64 1.55
C ALA A 6 5.67 4.30 0.67
N GLY A 7 6.50 3.47 0.02
CA GLY A 7 7.51 3.94 -0.93
C GLY A 7 6.88 4.61 -2.17
N ALA A 8 5.90 3.97 -2.80
CA ALA A 8 5.24 4.47 -4.00
C ALA A 8 4.48 5.78 -3.78
N LEU A 9 3.91 5.98 -2.59
CA LEU A 9 3.17 7.19 -2.23
C LEU A 9 4.04 8.29 -1.62
N GLY A 10 5.30 7.99 -1.27
CA GLY A 10 6.20 8.92 -0.61
C GLY A 10 5.72 9.32 0.79
N VAL A 11 5.08 8.39 1.50
CA VAL A 11 4.54 8.61 2.86
C VAL A 11 5.03 7.52 3.79
N ARG A 12 5.05 7.80 5.10
CA ARG A 12 5.28 6.76 6.10
C ARG A 12 3.98 6.05 6.45
N LEU A 13 4.06 4.75 6.73
CA LEU A 13 2.92 3.93 7.14
C LEU A 13 3.32 3.05 8.33
N SER A 14 2.35 2.38 8.96
CA SER A 14 2.57 1.27 9.89
C SER A 14 3.26 1.58 11.22
N GLY A 15 3.61 2.82 11.55
CA GLY A 15 4.12 3.18 12.87
C GLY A 15 3.17 2.81 14.01
N PRO A 16 3.38 3.32 15.24
CA PRO A 16 2.64 2.87 16.41
C PRO A 16 1.14 2.67 16.15
N ARG A 17 0.70 1.41 16.22
CA ARG A 17 -0.64 1.01 15.79
C ARG A 17 -1.56 0.97 16.99
N THR A 18 -2.64 1.73 16.92
CA THR A 18 -3.68 1.72 17.95
C THR A 18 -4.66 0.57 17.70
N TYR A 19 -4.75 -0.33 18.67
CA TYR A 19 -5.75 -1.39 18.74
C TYR A 19 -6.66 -1.15 19.94
N GLY A 20 -7.80 -1.85 19.99
CA GLY A 20 -8.71 -1.77 21.15
C GLY A 20 -8.07 -2.21 22.48
N SER A 21 -7.02 -3.05 22.43
CA SER A 21 -6.28 -3.54 23.60
C SER A 21 -5.07 -2.68 23.99
N GLY A 22 -4.73 -1.65 23.22
CA GLY A 22 -3.56 -0.81 23.46
C GLY A 22 -2.84 -0.38 22.19
N ILE A 23 -1.64 0.19 22.35
CA ILE A 23 -0.79 0.65 21.25
C ILE A 23 0.36 -0.35 21.07
N SER A 24 0.54 -0.87 19.84
CA SER A 24 1.73 -1.64 19.45
C SER A 24 2.79 -0.68 18.92
N ASP A 25 4.03 -0.77 19.41
CA ASP A 25 5.15 0.07 18.98
C ASP A 25 5.80 -0.49 17.69
N ASP A 26 4.98 -0.65 16.65
CA ASP A 26 5.42 -1.17 15.36
C ASP A 26 6.29 -0.14 14.62
N PRO A 27 7.33 -0.57 13.89
CA PRO A 27 8.22 0.34 13.17
C PRO A 27 7.51 1.02 12.00
N TRP A 28 7.85 2.29 11.78
CA TRP A 28 7.44 3.01 10.57
C TRP A 28 8.05 2.39 9.31
N LEU A 29 7.19 2.13 8.33
CA LEU A 29 7.59 1.90 6.95
C LEU A 29 7.86 3.26 6.31
N ASN A 30 8.98 3.38 5.58
CA ASN A 30 9.43 4.65 4.98
C ASN A 30 9.61 5.79 6.03
N PRO A 31 10.41 5.60 7.09
CA PRO A 31 10.43 6.47 8.29
C PRO A 31 10.84 7.93 8.04
N GLY A 32 11.50 8.24 6.92
CA GLY A 32 11.87 9.61 6.53
C GLY A 32 10.79 10.38 5.77
N ALA A 33 9.69 9.72 5.41
CA ALA A 33 8.60 10.34 4.67
C ALA A 33 7.56 11.00 5.60
N PRO A 34 6.82 12.01 5.09
CA PRO A 34 5.75 12.65 5.85
C PRO A 34 4.58 11.69 6.13
N ASP A 35 3.73 12.08 7.09
CA ASP A 35 2.44 11.42 7.32
C ASP A 35 1.55 11.51 6.07
N PRO A 36 0.70 10.50 5.83
CA PRO A 36 -0.24 10.51 4.72
C PRO A 36 -1.31 11.59 4.91
N ASP A 37 -1.61 12.31 3.82
CA ASP A 37 -2.75 13.22 3.74
C ASP A 37 -3.97 12.53 3.11
N ALA A 38 -5.12 13.21 3.09
CA ALA A 38 -6.33 12.68 2.46
C ALA A 38 -6.12 12.31 0.98
N ARG A 39 -5.24 13.02 0.26
CA ARG A 39 -4.90 12.73 -1.14
C ARG A 39 -4.10 11.43 -1.28
N ALA A 40 -3.30 11.07 -0.29
CA ALA A 40 -2.55 9.81 -0.27
C ALA A 40 -3.48 8.60 -0.34
N LEU A 41 -4.66 8.65 0.29
CA LEU A 41 -5.67 7.58 0.18
C LEU A 41 -6.15 7.41 -1.25
N SER A 42 -6.54 8.50 -1.92
CA SER A 42 -7.00 8.44 -3.32
C SER A 42 -5.89 7.96 -4.26
N ARG A 43 -4.64 8.42 -4.06
CA ARG A 43 -3.48 7.92 -4.82
C ARG A 43 -3.24 6.43 -4.55
N GLY A 44 -3.31 6.00 -3.30
CA GLY A 44 -3.12 4.62 -2.87
C GLY A 44 -4.14 3.68 -3.50
N LEU A 45 -5.42 4.07 -3.51
CA LEU A 45 -6.47 3.32 -4.22
C LEU A 45 -6.15 3.20 -5.71
N GLY A 46 -5.67 4.28 -6.33
CA GLY A 46 -5.21 4.25 -7.72
C GLY A 46 -4.05 3.29 -7.98
N VAL A 47 -3.09 3.17 -7.05
CA VAL A 47 -1.99 2.19 -7.15
C VAL A 47 -2.55 0.77 -7.05
N TYR A 48 -3.43 0.52 -6.08
CA TYR A 48 -4.08 -0.77 -5.89
C TYR A 48 -4.85 -1.23 -7.13
N LEU A 49 -5.71 -0.37 -7.68
CA LEU A 49 -6.53 -0.71 -8.85
C LEU A 49 -5.68 -1.01 -10.09
N ARG A 50 -4.60 -0.25 -10.32
CA ARG A 50 -3.66 -0.54 -11.42
C ARG A 50 -2.95 -1.87 -11.22
N GLY A 51 -2.55 -2.19 -9.99
CA GLY A 51 -1.97 -3.49 -9.64
C GLY A 51 -2.93 -4.65 -9.90
N MET A 52 -4.20 -4.52 -9.48
CA MET A 52 -5.25 -5.51 -9.76
C MET A 52 -5.54 -5.67 -11.25
N ALA A 53 -5.60 -4.56 -11.99
CA ALA A 53 -5.78 -4.61 -13.45
C ALA A 53 -4.61 -5.34 -14.13
N GLY A 54 -3.36 -5.04 -13.74
CA GLY A 54 -2.18 -5.72 -14.27
C GLY A 54 -2.17 -7.23 -13.97
N LEU A 55 -2.54 -7.62 -12.75
CA LEU A 55 -2.70 -9.03 -12.37
C LEU A 55 -3.80 -9.70 -13.21
N GLY A 56 -4.94 -9.04 -13.39
CA GLY A 56 -6.04 -9.54 -14.22
C GLY A 56 -5.63 -9.78 -15.67
N VAL A 57 -4.89 -8.83 -16.28
CA VAL A 57 -4.35 -9.00 -17.63
C VAL A 57 -3.35 -10.15 -17.70
N ALA A 58 -2.46 -10.28 -16.72
CA ALA A 58 -1.48 -11.37 -16.68
C ALA A 58 -2.15 -12.75 -16.59
N LEU A 59 -3.18 -12.89 -15.75
CA LEU A 59 -3.95 -14.13 -15.63
C LEU A 59 -4.76 -14.43 -16.89
N ALA A 60 -5.39 -13.42 -17.49
CA ALA A 60 -6.11 -13.58 -18.76
C ALA A 60 -5.16 -14.04 -19.87
N ALA A 61 -3.98 -13.41 -19.99
CA ALA A 61 -2.96 -13.81 -20.95
C ALA A 61 -2.47 -15.25 -20.71
N LEU A 62 -2.22 -15.63 -19.45
CA LEU A 62 -1.82 -17.00 -19.10
C LEU A 62 -2.90 -18.01 -19.47
N SER A 63 -4.18 -17.68 -19.27
CA SER A 63 -5.31 -18.56 -19.62
C SER A 63 -5.49 -18.78 -21.13
N LEU A 64 -4.91 -17.92 -21.97
CA LEU A 64 -4.93 -18.09 -23.42
C LEU A 64 -3.82 -19.00 -23.94
N VAL A 65 -2.80 -19.28 -23.11
CA VAL A 65 -1.62 -20.07 -23.48
C VAL A 65 -1.58 -21.43 -22.77
N ALA A 66 -2.30 -21.58 -21.67
CA ALA A 66 -2.51 -22.83 -20.95
C ALA A 66 -3.71 -23.61 -21.49
#